data_AF-A0A3G2CAB6-F1
#
_entry.id   AF-A0A3G2CAB6-F1
#
_cell.length_a   1.000
_cell.length_b   1.000
_cell.length_c   1.000
_cell.angle_alpha   90.00
_cell.angle_beta   90.00
_cell.angle_gamma   90.00
#
_symmetry.space_group_name_H-M   'P 1'
#
loop_
_entity.id
_entity.type
_entity.pdbx_description
1 polymer ?
#
loop_
_entity_poly.entity_id
_entity_poly.type
_entity_poly.pdbx_seq_one_letter_code
_entity_poly.pdbx_strand_id
1 'polypeptide(L)'
;MNITDKELSSNTVSQYGWNLGEFNHSTPFTSHFIYITDYHKDNTWMISLSQEDFNTTKISTSLSLDACVSMLGKILKKCLTKSVSHKRKNLNSHFF
;
A
#
# COMPACT_ATOMS: atom_id res chain seq x y z
N MET A 1 14.66 -17.16 3.79
CA MET A 1 14.29 -17.32 2.38
C MET A 1 14.39 -15.94 1.75
N ASN A 2 15.34 -15.71 0.84
CA ASN A 2 15.49 -14.42 0.17
C ASN A 2 14.44 -14.36 -0.95
N ILE A 3 13.32 -13.70 -0.68
CA ILE A 3 12.33 -13.38 -1.71
C ILE A 3 12.99 -12.37 -2.64
N THR A 4 13.01 -12.67 -3.93
CA THR A 4 13.53 -11.74 -4.93
C THR A 4 12.55 -10.57 -5.11
N ASP A 5 13.04 -9.38 -5.49
CA ASP A 5 12.17 -8.22 -5.74
C ASP A 5 11.07 -8.54 -6.77
N LYS A 6 11.34 -9.44 -7.71
CA LYS A 6 10.38 -9.93 -8.70
C LYS A 6 9.23 -10.72 -8.05
N GLU A 7 9.54 -11.65 -7.15
CA GLU A 7 8.54 -12.44 -6.43
C GLU A 7 7.72 -11.59 -5.47
N LEU A 8 8.34 -10.63 -4.78
CA LEU A 8 7.63 -9.69 -3.91
C LEU A 8 6.62 -8.87 -4.71
N SER A 9 7.08 -8.27 -5.83
CA SER A 9 6.25 -7.46 -6.71
C SER A 9 5.07 -8.25 -7.26
N SER A 10 5.32 -9.47 -7.78
CA SER A 10 4.27 -10.34 -8.32
C SER A 10 3.22 -10.72 -7.26
N ASN A 11 3.66 -11.07 -6.05
CA ASN A 11 2.77 -11.47 -4.96
C ASN A 11 1.93 -10.29 -4.45
N THR A 12 2.51 -9.11 -4.31
CA THR A 12 1.79 -7.92 -3.87
C THR A 12 0.69 -7.56 -4.87
N VAL A 13 1.02 -7.51 -6.15
CA VAL A 13 0.10 -7.02 -7.19
C VAL A 13 -1.06 -8.01 -7.42
N SER A 14 -0.76 -9.32 -7.43
CA SER A 14 -1.77 -10.37 -7.53
C SER A 14 -2.72 -10.42 -6.31
N GLN A 15 -2.22 -10.22 -5.09
CA GLN A 15 -3.06 -10.18 -3.88
C GLN A 15 -4.10 -9.06 -3.90
N TYR A 16 -3.82 -7.96 -4.59
CA TYR A 16 -4.77 -6.85 -4.75
C TYR A 16 -5.68 -7.00 -5.97
N GLY A 17 -5.65 -8.14 -6.66
CA GLY A 17 -6.54 -8.47 -7.78
C GLY A 17 -6.10 -7.88 -9.12
N TRP A 18 -4.83 -7.49 -9.24
CA TRP A 18 -4.28 -6.97 -10.48
C TRP A 18 -3.67 -8.14 -11.25
N ASN A 19 -4.32 -8.52 -12.35
CA ASN A 19 -3.90 -9.64 -13.20
C ASN A 19 -2.98 -9.14 -14.31
N LEU A 20 -1.84 -8.57 -13.89
CA LEU A 20 -0.82 -8.04 -14.79
C LEU A 20 0.14 -9.20 -15.10
N GLY A 21 0.37 -9.46 -16.39
CA GLY A 21 1.17 -10.59 -16.87
C GLY A 21 2.62 -10.56 -16.38
N GLU A 22 3.55 -10.11 -17.21
CA GLU A 22 4.91 -9.83 -16.73
C GLU A 22 4.97 -8.45 -16.05
N PHE A 23 5.99 -8.24 -15.22
CA PHE A 23 6.29 -6.95 -14.56
C PHE A 23 7.67 -6.51 -15.04
N ASN A 24 7.93 -5.21 -15.11
CA ASN A 24 9.19 -4.65 -15.60
C ASN A 24 9.53 -4.97 -17.08
N HIS A 25 8.51 -5.17 -17.92
CA HIS A 25 8.65 -5.51 -19.36
C HIS A 25 8.41 -4.33 -20.30
N SER A 26 8.13 -3.14 -19.77
CA SER A 26 7.77 -1.97 -20.56
C SER A 26 8.73 -0.80 -20.37
N THR A 27 8.77 0.10 -21.36
CA THR A 27 9.70 1.23 -21.40
C THR A 27 9.21 2.37 -20.50
N PRO A 28 10.08 3.28 -20.04
CA PRO A 28 9.65 4.41 -19.20
C PRO A 28 8.55 5.29 -19.81
N PHE A 29 8.46 5.35 -21.14
CA PHE A 29 7.44 6.13 -21.86
C PHE A 29 6.09 5.42 -21.95
N THR A 30 6.08 4.10 -21.78
CA THR A 30 4.89 3.25 -21.91
C THR A 30 4.54 2.55 -20.60
N SER A 31 5.09 3.02 -19.47
CA SER A 31 4.86 2.44 -18.16
C SER A 31 4.24 3.43 -17.17
N HIS A 32 3.47 2.88 -16.22
CA HIS A 32 3.24 3.49 -14.91
C HIS A 32 4.29 2.96 -13.94
N PHE A 33 4.79 3.85 -13.07
CA PHE A 33 5.71 3.48 -11.99
C PHE A 33 4.98 3.53 -10.66
N ILE A 34 5.05 2.44 -9.89
CA ILE A 34 4.47 2.37 -8.54
C ILE A 34 5.60 2.19 -7.54
N TYR A 35 5.58 3.00 -6.50
CA TYR A 35 6.49 2.92 -5.36
C TYR A 35 5.78 2.23 -4.20
N ILE A 36 6.38 1.17 -3.68
CA ILE A 36 5.90 0.44 -2.51
C ILE A 36 6.92 0.66 -1.41
N THR A 37 6.53 1.37 -0.35
CA THR A 37 7.39 1.61 0.82
C THR A 37 6.94 0.76 1.99
N ASP A 38 7.85 -0.08 2.50
CA ASP A 38 7.70 -0.78 3.76
C ASP A 38 8.47 -0.03 4.85
N TYR A 39 7.74 0.75 5.65
CA TYR A 39 8.29 1.52 6.76
C TYR A 39 8.82 0.67 7.91
N HIS A 40 8.44 -0.61 8.01
CA HIS A 40 9.01 -1.50 9.03
C HIS A 40 10.42 -1.96 8.67
N LYS A 41 10.72 -2.05 7.38
CA LYS A 41 12.02 -2.48 6.87
C LYS A 41 12.87 -1.34 6.31
N ASP A 42 12.37 -0.12 6.34
CA ASP A 42 12.98 1.07 5.74
C ASP A 42 13.39 0.84 4.27
N ASN A 43 12.52 0.15 3.53
CA ASN A 43 12.77 -0.23 2.14
C ASN A 43 11.69 0.36 1.23
N THR A 44 12.13 0.80 0.05
CA THR A 44 11.25 1.23 -1.03
C THR A 44 11.57 0.43 -2.29
N TRP A 45 10.54 -0.22 -2.84
CA TRP A 45 10.59 -0.89 -4.13
C TRP A 45 9.90 -0.05 -5.18
N MET A 46 10.46 -0.06 -6.38
CA MET A 46 9.84 0.53 -7.57
C MET A 46 9.49 -0.60 -8.54
N ILE A 47 8.25 -0.61 -8.99
CA ILE A 47 7.77 -1.53 -10.03
C ILE A 47 7.32 -0.72 -11.24
N SER A 48 7.62 -1.20 -12.44
CA SER A 48 7.04 -0.66 -13.67
C SER A 48 5.99 -1.61 -14.25
N LEU A 49 4.88 -1.01 -14.67
CA LEU A 49 3.73 -1.69 -15.24
C LEU A 49 3.45 -1.09 -16.61
N SER A 50 3.13 -1.90 -17.61
CA SER A 50 2.68 -1.39 -18.90
C SER A 50 1.42 -0.55 -18.71
N GLN A 51 1.36 0.62 -19.38
CA GLN A 51 0.16 1.44 -19.40
C GLN A 51 -1.03 0.69 -19.99
N GLU A 52 -0.80 -0.12 -21.03
CA GLU A 52 -1.83 -0.95 -21.66
C GLU A 52 -2.39 -1.98 -20.67
N ASP A 53 -1.50 -2.73 -20.00
CA ASP A 53 -1.90 -3.75 -19.04
C ASP A 53 -2.63 -3.12 -17.85
N PHE A 54 -2.14 -1.98 -17.35
CA PHE A 54 -2.80 -1.24 -16.28
C PHE A 54 -4.22 -0.79 -16.66
N ASN A 55 -4.38 -0.19 -17.84
CA ASN A 55 -5.65 0.39 -18.28
C ASN A 55 -6.70 -0.68 -18.63
N THR A 56 -6.25 -1.87 -19.07
CA THR A 56 -7.12 -2.98 -19.44
C THR A 56 -7.41 -3.94 -18.29
N THR A 57 -6.61 -3.89 -17.22
CA THR A 57 -6.81 -4.70 -16.02
C THR A 57 -8.13 -4.35 -15.34
N LYS A 58 -9.06 -5.31 -15.36
CA LYS A 58 -10.24 -5.27 -14.49
C LYS A 58 -9.83 -5.71 -13.10
N ILE A 59 -9.83 -4.77 -12.15
CA ILE A 59 -9.63 -5.09 -10.73
C ILE A 59 -10.79 -5.99 -10.28
N SER A 60 -10.53 -7.29 -10.13
CA SER A 60 -11.50 -8.22 -9.57
C SER A 60 -11.32 -8.22 -8.06
N THR A 61 -12.08 -7.36 -7.39
CA THR A 61 -12.12 -7.31 -5.93
C THR A 61 -13.56 -7.37 -5.44
N SER A 62 -13.77 -8.15 -4.38
CA SER A 62 -15.05 -8.16 -3.66
C SER A 62 -15.18 -6.96 -2.70
N LEU A 63 -14.12 -6.17 -2.53
CA LEU A 63 -14.11 -4.99 -1.69
C LEU A 63 -14.65 -3.79 -2.46
N SER A 64 -15.77 -3.23 -2.01
CA SER A 64 -16.25 -1.96 -2.53
C SER A 64 -15.32 -0.81 -2.09
N LEU A 65 -15.23 0.23 -2.92
CA LEU A 65 -14.48 1.45 -2.58
C LEU A 65 -14.94 2.03 -1.24
N ASP A 66 -16.26 2.05 -1.00
CA ASP A 66 -16.85 2.54 0.25
C ASP A 66 -16.38 1.75 1.48
N ALA A 67 -16.22 0.42 1.35
CA ALA A 67 -15.71 -0.42 2.43
C ALA A 67 -14.24 -0.08 2.73
N CYS A 68 -13.42 0.11 1.69
CA CYS A 68 -12.02 0.53 1.83
C CYS A 68 -11.89 1.90 2.51
N VAL A 69 -12.65 2.90 2.04
CA VAL A 69 -12.65 4.27 2.61
C VAL A 69 -13.11 4.24 4.07
N SER A 70 -14.16 3.48 4.37
CA SER A 70 -14.68 3.33 5.74
C SER A 70 -13.65 2.69 6.67
N MET A 71 -12.93 1.67 6.21
CA MET A 71 -11.90 1.00 7.00
C MET A 71 -10.71 1.94 7.27
N LEU A 72 -10.24 2.67 6.25
CA LEU A 72 -9.20 3.69 6.41
C LEU A 72 -9.61 4.78 7.40
N GLY A 73 -10.83 5.30 7.30
CA GLY A 73 -11.36 6.29 8.24
C GLY A 73 -11.36 5.78 9.69
N LYS A 74 -11.73 4.51 9.92
CA LYS A 74 -11.70 3.88 11.25
C LYS A 74 -10.27 3.76 11.79
N ILE A 75 -9.31 3.36 10.96
CA ILE A 75 -7.89 3.25 11.35
C ILE A 75 -7.32 4.62 11.68
N LEU A 76 -7.51 5.62 10.81
CA LEU A 76 -7.07 6.99 11.04
C LEU A 76 -7.64 7.57 12.33
N LYS A 77 -8.95 7.39 12.57
CA LYS A 77 -9.60 7.81 13.81
C LYS A 77 -8.97 7.14 15.04
N LYS A 78 -8.63 5.86 14.98
CA LYS A 78 -7.94 5.14 16.07
C LYS A 78 -6.51 5.65 16.30
N CYS A 79 -5.76 5.97 15.24
CA CYS A 79 -4.42 6.53 15.37
C CYS A 79 -4.45 7.91 16.02
N LEU A 80 -5.41 8.76 15.60
CA LEU A 80 -5.60 10.10 16.16
C LEU A 80 -6.06 10.06 17.64
N THR A 81 -6.95 9.15 18.02
CA THR A 81 -7.38 9.04 19.43
C THR A 81 -6.29 8.46 20.33
N LYS A 82 -5.47 7.53 19.82
CA LYS A 82 -4.30 7.02 20.56
C LYS A 82 -3.24 8.11 20.80
N SER A 83 -2.94 8.95 19.81
CA SER A 83 -1.97 10.04 20.00
C SER A 83 -2.48 11.08 21.01
N VAL A 84 -3.78 11.39 21.00
CA VAL A 84 -4.43 12.29 21.96
C VAL A 84 -4.44 11.72 23.39
N SER A 85 -4.69 10.41 23.55
CA SER A 85 -4.68 9.78 24.89
C SER A 85 -3.27 9.68 25.47
N HIS A 86 -2.26 9.44 24.63
CA HIS A 86 -0.85 9.44 25.03
C HIS A 86 -0.40 10.84 25.47
N LYS A 87 -0.82 11.90 24.76
CA LYS A 87 -0.53 13.29 25.13
C LYS A 87 -1.18 13.69 26.46
N ARG A 88 -2.45 13.30 26.70
CA ARG A 88 -3.15 13.57 27.98
C ARG A 88 -2.49 12.91 29.19
N LYS A 89 -1.95 11.69 29.05
CA LYS A 89 -1.28 11.00 30.16
C LYS A 89 0.03 11.71 30.57
N ASN A 90 0.81 12.21 29.61
CA ASN A 90 2.04 12.96 29.89
C ASN A 90 1.79 14.35 30.50
N LEU A 91 0.67 15.02 30.19
CA LEU A 91 0.31 16.26 30.88
C LEU A 91 -0.07 16.01 32.34
N ASN A 92 -0.84 14.95 32.63
CA ASN A 92 -1.29 14.68 34.00
C ASN A 92 -0.18 14.14 34.92
N SER A 93 0.92 13.59 34.39
CA SER A 93 2.08 13.16 35.18
C SER A 93 3.04 14.28 35.59
N HIS A 94 2.80 15.52 35.14
CA HIS A 94 3.57 16.71 35.52
C HIS A 94 2.82 17.63 36.50
N PHE A 95 1.57 17.29 36.85
CA PHE A 95 0.73 18.05 37.79
C PHE A 95 0.48 17.32 39.12
N PHE A 96 1.18 16.21 39.38
CA PHE A 96 1.25 15.52 40.67
C PHE A 96 2.69 15.26 41.08
#